data_AF-B7QN91-F1
#
_entry.id   AF-B7QN91-F1
#
_cell.length_a   1.000
_cell.length_b   1.000
_cell.length_c   1.000
_cell.angle_alpha   90.00
_cell.angle_beta   90.00
_cell.angle_gamma   90.00
#
_symmetry.space_group_name_H-M   'P 1'
#
loop_
_entity.id
_entity.type
_entity.pdbx_description
1 polymer ?
#
loop_
_entity_poly.entity_id
_entity_poly.type
_entity_poly.pdbx_seq_one_letter_code
_entity_poly.pdbx_strand_id
1 'polypeptide(L)'
;MYREPKRWSLAFQTYVQLTMLQLHLAPVQSTVRLMERSLQSARYVFVENLLQSGLMDPLEHSILDQWFQWIVQNERVALDLVVYLRTEPEVAMERIRHRKRPEEDQISLAWLRQVHMLHDSWLLGRSQFPLPPRVLVIDANRDCIDVQHELTRRVPDVLKAGCVPATPWLGF
;
A
#
# COMPACT_ATOMS: atom_id res chain seq x y z
N MET A 1 -18.11 1.00 5.18
CA MET A 1 -17.41 1.84 4.17
C MET A 1 -18.14 1.80 2.84
N TYR A 2 -18.20 0.65 2.14
CA TYR A 2 -18.67 0.59 0.74
C TYR A 2 -20.12 1.04 0.49
N ARG A 3 -21.04 0.90 1.46
CA ARG A 3 -22.44 1.34 1.31
C ARG A 3 -22.62 2.87 1.32
N GLU A 4 -21.85 3.58 2.13
CA GLU A 4 -21.95 5.03 2.30
C GLU A 4 -20.53 5.65 2.42
N PRO A 5 -19.73 5.62 1.35
CA PRO A 5 -18.33 6.03 1.40
C PRO A 5 -18.17 7.48 1.85
N LYS A 6 -19.02 8.40 1.40
CA LYS A 6 -18.98 9.82 1.83
C LYS A 6 -19.11 10.00 3.34
N ARG A 7 -19.89 9.16 4.02
CA ARG A 7 -20.11 9.25 5.47
C ARG A 7 -18.95 8.63 6.26
N TRP A 8 -18.35 7.57 5.73
CA TRP A 8 -17.47 6.67 6.47
C TRP A 8 -16.01 6.71 6.02
N SER A 9 -15.65 7.48 4.99
CA SER A 9 -14.29 7.51 4.43
C SER A 9 -13.26 7.95 5.45
N LEU A 10 -13.48 9.09 6.14
CA LEU A 10 -12.57 9.56 7.19
C LEU A 10 -12.39 8.50 8.28
N ALA A 11 -13.50 8.08 8.91
CA ALA A 11 -13.45 7.12 10.02
C ALA A 11 -12.75 5.81 9.65
N PHE A 12 -13.06 5.28 8.46
CA PHE A 12 -12.44 4.06 7.97
C PHE A 12 -10.94 4.23 7.72
N GLN A 13 -10.54 5.29 7.01
CA GLN A 13 -9.13 5.53 6.69
C GLN A 13 -8.29 5.87 7.92
N THR A 14 -8.84 6.58 8.91
CA THR A 14 -8.18 6.79 10.20
C THR A 14 -7.92 5.46 10.90
N TYR A 15 -8.90 4.56 10.92
CA TYR A 15 -8.74 3.24 11.53
C TYR A 15 -7.73 2.35 10.78
N VAL A 16 -7.70 2.44 9.45
CA VAL A 16 -6.66 1.80 8.62
C VAL A 16 -5.27 2.32 8.99
N GLN A 17 -5.07 3.64 9.10
CA GLN A 17 -3.77 4.19 9.51
C GLN A 17 -3.37 3.70 10.91
N LEU A 18 -4.28 3.74 11.88
CA LEU A 18 -4.01 3.26 13.25
C LEU A 18 -3.58 1.79 13.27
N THR A 19 -4.35 0.91 12.63
CA THR A 19 -4.08 -0.53 12.63
C THR A 19 -2.81 -0.88 11.85
N MET A 20 -2.54 -0.20 10.74
CA MET A 20 -1.27 -0.36 10.03
C MET A 20 -0.09 0.12 10.87
N LEU A 21 -0.21 1.26 11.57
CA LEU A 21 0.83 1.74 12.47
C LEU A 21 1.14 0.74 13.57
N GLN A 22 0.10 0.19 14.22
CA GLN A 22 0.26 -0.86 15.23
C GLN A 22 1.02 -2.07 14.68
N LEU A 23 0.72 -2.50 13.45
CA LEU A 23 1.45 -3.60 12.79
C LEU A 23 2.90 -3.23 12.45
N HIS A 24 3.18 -1.98 12.06
CA HIS A 24 4.56 -1.52 11.83
C HIS A 24 5.37 -1.46 13.13
N LEU A 25 4.73 -1.15 14.26
CA LEU A 25 5.41 -1.03 15.55
C LEU A 25 5.42 -2.33 16.36
N ALA A 26 4.63 -3.33 15.96
CA ALA A 26 4.55 -4.62 16.65
C ALA A 26 5.93 -5.30 16.70
N PRO A 27 6.32 -5.89 17.84
CA PRO A 27 7.60 -6.56 17.97
C PRO A 27 7.70 -7.72 16.97
N VAL A 28 8.87 -7.86 16.33
CA VAL A 28 9.16 -8.94 15.38
C VAL A 28 10.48 -9.60 15.77
N GLN A 29 10.53 -10.94 15.70
CA GLN A 29 11.74 -11.71 16.02
C GLN A 29 12.70 -11.84 14.83
N SER A 30 12.16 -11.65 13.62
CA SER A 30 12.91 -11.69 12.36
C SER A 30 13.58 -10.35 12.07
N THR A 31 14.70 -10.39 11.33
CA THR A 31 15.35 -9.20 10.78
C THR A 31 14.54 -8.54 9.65
N VAL A 32 13.59 -9.27 9.08
CA VAL A 32 12.70 -8.80 8.01
C VAL A 32 11.26 -8.81 8.50
N ARG A 33 10.59 -7.66 8.39
CA ARG A 33 9.14 -7.54 8.57
C ARG A 33 8.47 -7.47 7.20
N LEU A 34 7.73 -8.51 6.84
CA LEU A 34 6.87 -8.51 5.68
C LEU A 34 5.47 -8.00 6.06
N MET A 35 4.92 -7.09 5.26
CA MET A 35 3.60 -6.51 5.49
C MET A 35 2.75 -6.58 4.23
N GLU A 36 1.47 -6.87 4.40
CA GLU A 36 0.49 -6.65 3.33
C GLU A 36 0.16 -5.16 3.28
N ARG A 37 0.57 -4.49 2.20
CA ARG A 37 0.48 -3.03 2.04
C ARG A 37 1.32 -2.25 3.07
N SER A 38 1.11 -0.94 3.12
CA SER A 38 1.83 0.00 3.97
C SER A 38 1.02 1.27 4.24
N LEU A 39 1.42 2.06 5.25
CA LEU A 39 0.84 3.39 5.52
C LEU A 39 0.89 4.30 4.28
N GLN A 40 1.99 4.22 3.53
CA GLN A 40 2.22 4.96 2.29
C GLN A 40 1.18 4.58 1.24
N SER A 41 0.91 3.29 1.03
CA SER A 41 -0.14 2.86 0.09
C SER A 41 -1.55 3.29 0.53
N ALA A 42 -1.84 3.26 1.84
CA ALA A 42 -3.11 3.75 2.38
C ALA A 42 -3.31 5.24 2.04
N ARG A 43 -2.27 6.06 2.22
CA ARG A 43 -2.33 7.50 1.94
C ARG A 43 -2.26 7.85 0.45
N TYR A 44 -1.26 7.35 -0.27
CA TYR A 44 -0.94 7.75 -1.64
C TYR A 44 -1.85 7.12 -2.69
N VAL A 45 -2.52 6.01 -2.35
CA VAL A 45 -3.46 5.35 -3.26
C VAL A 45 -4.88 5.47 -2.74
N PHE A 46 -5.21 4.93 -1.57
CA PHE A 46 -6.62 4.79 -1.17
C PHE A 46 -7.26 6.10 -0.73
N VAL A 47 -6.58 6.89 0.12
CA VAL A 47 -7.05 8.22 0.52
C VAL A 47 -7.08 9.16 -0.69
N GLU A 48 -6.06 9.08 -1.55
CA GLU A 48 -6.00 9.86 -2.79
C GLU A 48 -7.15 9.52 -3.75
N ASN A 49 -7.45 8.23 -3.92
CA ASN A 49 -8.59 7.77 -4.73
C ASN A 49 -9.92 8.30 -4.19
N LEU A 50 -10.11 8.32 -2.87
CA LEU A 50 -11.33 8.82 -2.24
C LEU A 50 -11.51 10.33 -2.49
N LEU A 51 -10.44 11.10 -2.41
CA LEU A 51 -10.47 12.53 -2.77
C LEU A 51 -10.79 12.73 -4.25
N GLN A 52 -10.06 12.07 -5.16
CA GLN A 52 -10.25 12.21 -6.61
C GLN A 52 -11.64 11.75 -7.08
N SER A 53 -12.26 10.81 -6.36
CA SER A 53 -13.61 10.33 -6.65
C SER A 53 -14.72 11.19 -6.03
N GLY A 54 -14.38 12.28 -5.32
CA GLY A 54 -15.35 13.12 -4.61
C GLY A 54 -16.07 12.39 -3.48
N LEU A 55 -15.44 11.34 -2.92
CA LEU A 55 -15.97 10.51 -1.83
C LEU A 55 -15.41 10.89 -0.45
N MET A 56 -14.45 11.82 -0.43
CA MET A 56 -13.86 12.39 0.78
C MET A 56 -13.77 13.90 0.61
N ASP A 57 -14.15 14.64 1.65
CA ASP A 57 -14.04 16.09 1.66
C ASP A 57 -12.57 16.53 1.72
N PRO A 58 -12.16 17.63 1.06
CA PRO A 58 -10.79 18.14 1.13
C PRO A 58 -10.28 18.38 2.56
N LEU A 59 -11.15 18.77 3.50
CA LEU A 59 -10.80 18.90 4.91
C LEU A 59 -10.47 17.55 5.55
N GLU A 60 -11.28 16.53 5.29
CA GLU A 60 -11.05 15.16 5.78
C GLU A 60 -9.73 14.59 5.24
N HIS A 61 -9.44 14.83 3.96
CA HIS A 61 -8.17 14.47 3.34
C HIS A 61 -6.99 15.16 4.02
N SER A 62 -7.08 16.47 4.27
CA SER A 62 -6.04 17.25 4.96
C SER A 62 -5.78 16.73 6.38
N ILE A 63 -6.82 16.32 7.11
CA ILE A 63 -6.66 15.70 8.44
C ILE A 63 -5.87 14.39 8.34
N LEU A 64 -6.24 13.51 7.41
CA LEU A 64 -5.55 12.22 7.22
C LEU A 64 -4.11 12.40 6.72
N ASP A 65 -3.84 13.43 5.91
CA ASP A 65 -2.50 13.76 5.43
C ASP A 65 -1.60 14.24 6.57
N GLN A 66 -2.10 15.15 7.41
CA GLN A 66 -1.36 15.64 8.58
C GLN A 66 -1.03 14.51 9.57
N TRP A 67 -1.99 13.62 9.85
CA TRP A 67 -1.73 12.43 10.67
C TRP A 67 -0.65 11.54 10.05
N PHE A 68 -0.76 11.25 8.75
CA PHE A 68 0.23 10.45 8.05
C PHE A 68 1.64 11.09 8.10
N GLN A 69 1.75 12.39 7.85
CA GLN A 69 3.01 13.12 7.91
C GLN A 69 3.63 13.06 9.31
N TRP A 70 2.82 13.27 10.35
CA TRP A 70 3.27 13.15 11.73
C TRP A 70 3.80 11.75 12.03
N ILE A 71 3.08 10.70 11.62
CA ILE A 71 3.52 9.31 11.82
C ILE A 71 4.86 9.06 11.13
N VAL A 72 5.01 9.44 9.86
CA VAL A 72 6.26 9.22 9.11
C VAL A 72 7.45 9.96 9.71
N GLN A 73 7.22 11.13 10.30
CA GLN A 73 8.28 11.94 10.93
C GLN A 73 8.69 11.43 12.31
N ASN A 74 7.77 10.84 13.07
CA ASN A 74 7.98 10.51 14.48
C ASN A 74 8.18 9.01 14.74
N GLU A 75 7.75 8.14 13.82
CA GLU A 75 7.75 6.69 14.01
C GLU A 75 8.61 5.96 12.97
N ARG A 76 9.12 4.77 13.33
CA ARG A 76 9.96 3.93 12.45
C ARG A 76 9.11 3.14 11.45
N VAL A 77 8.50 3.85 10.50
CA VAL A 77 7.59 3.29 9.48
C VAL A 77 8.10 3.43 8.03
N ALA A 78 9.38 3.78 7.86
CA ALA A 78 10.01 3.85 6.55
C ALA A 78 10.04 2.47 5.86
N LEU A 79 9.91 2.46 4.53
CA LEU A 79 9.96 1.25 3.72
C LEU A 79 11.33 1.11 3.07
N ASP A 80 12.00 -0.03 3.25
CA ASP A 80 13.26 -0.33 2.58
C ASP A 80 13.06 -0.90 1.17
N LEU A 81 11.98 -1.66 1.00
CA LEU A 81 11.61 -2.36 -0.23
C LEU A 81 10.09 -2.43 -0.35
N VAL A 82 9.58 -2.15 -1.54
CA VAL A 82 8.21 -2.50 -1.93
C VAL A 82 8.23 -3.55 -3.01
N VAL A 83 7.49 -4.64 -2.80
CA VAL A 83 7.21 -5.63 -3.83
C VAL A 83 5.85 -5.30 -4.45
N TYR A 84 5.85 -4.81 -5.67
CA TYR A 84 4.65 -4.44 -6.39
C TYR A 84 4.14 -5.60 -7.25
N LEU A 85 3.10 -6.28 -6.76
CA LEU A 85 2.37 -7.30 -7.51
C LEU A 85 1.44 -6.64 -8.51
N ARG A 86 1.97 -6.31 -9.69
CA ARG A 86 1.24 -5.58 -10.72
C ARG A 86 0.30 -6.53 -11.46
N THR A 87 -1.01 -6.28 -11.35
CA THR A 87 -2.06 -7.07 -12.01
C THR A 87 -2.96 -6.13 -12.81
N GLU A 88 -3.35 -6.54 -14.01
CA GLU A 88 -4.30 -5.80 -14.84
C GLU A 88 -5.70 -5.77 -14.17
N PRO A 89 -6.43 -4.65 -14.23
CA PRO A 89 -7.72 -4.50 -13.54
C PRO A 89 -8.75 -5.58 -13.87
N GLU A 90 -8.77 -6.07 -15.11
CA GLU A 90 -9.66 -7.13 -15.58
C GLU A 90 -9.38 -8.46 -14.88
N VAL A 91 -8.10 -8.85 -14.78
CA VAL A 91 -7.66 -10.05 -14.06
C VAL A 91 -7.96 -9.91 -12.56
N ALA A 92 -7.74 -8.73 -11.98
CA ALA A 92 -8.09 -8.47 -10.59
C ALA A 92 -9.61 -8.59 -10.34
N MET A 93 -10.45 -8.11 -11.28
CA MET A 93 -11.90 -8.22 -11.20
C MET A 93 -12.37 -9.68 -11.23
N GLU A 94 -11.79 -10.50 -12.10
CA GLU A 94 -12.06 -11.95 -12.14
C GLU A 94 -11.74 -12.63 -10.80
N ARG A 95 -10.58 -12.29 -10.20
CA ARG A 95 -10.17 -12.82 -8.90
C ARG A 95 -11.10 -12.39 -7.76
N ILE A 96 -11.59 -11.15 -7.77
CA ILE A 96 -12.58 -10.66 -6.80
C ILE A 96 -13.88 -11.47 -6.93
N ARG A 97 -14.38 -11.63 -8.16
CA ARG A 97 -15.60 -12.43 -8.45
C ARG A 97 -15.45 -13.88 -8.02
N HIS A 98 -14.27 -14.47 -8.22
CA HIS A 98 -14.00 -15.84 -7.79
C HIS A 98 -13.95 -15.96 -6.25
N ARG A 99 -13.43 -14.95 -5.55
CA ARG A 99 -13.31 -14.93 -4.09
C ARG A 99 -14.65 -14.80 -3.37
N LYS A 100 -15.64 -14.14 -3.99
CA LYS A 100 -17.04 -14.01 -3.49
C LYS A 100 -17.14 -13.45 -2.06
N ARG A 101 -16.39 -12.40 -1.76
CA ARG A 101 -16.54 -11.68 -0.49
C ARG A 101 -17.71 -10.69 -0.60
N PRO A 102 -18.75 -10.79 0.27
CA PRO A 102 -19.93 -9.92 0.19
C PRO A 102 -19.61 -8.42 0.24
N GLU A 103 -18.53 -8.04 0.94
CA GLU A 103 -18.10 -6.66 1.07
C GLU A 103 -17.50 -6.09 -0.22
N GLU A 104 -17.05 -6.96 -1.13
CA GLU A 104 -16.39 -6.61 -2.40
C GLU A 104 -17.40 -6.59 -3.58
N ASP A 105 -18.66 -6.98 -3.37
CA ASP A 105 -19.68 -7.13 -4.44
C ASP A 105 -19.99 -5.82 -5.20
N GLN A 106 -19.77 -4.67 -4.56
CA GLN A 106 -20.03 -3.35 -5.15
C GLN A 106 -18.80 -2.75 -5.85
N ILE A 107 -17.67 -3.46 -5.87
CA ILE A 107 -16.45 -2.98 -6.54
C ILE A 107 -16.66 -3.02 -8.06
N SER A 108 -16.50 -1.86 -8.71
CA SER A 108 -16.60 -1.75 -10.17
C SER A 108 -15.23 -1.88 -10.83
N LEU A 109 -15.21 -2.31 -12.09
CA LEU A 109 -13.98 -2.32 -12.90
C LEU A 109 -13.40 -0.90 -13.07
N ALA A 110 -14.25 0.12 -13.16
CA ALA A 110 -13.81 1.51 -13.22
C ALA A 110 -13.04 1.93 -11.97
N TRP A 111 -13.53 1.53 -10.79
CA TRP A 111 -12.82 1.76 -9.52
C TRP A 111 -11.49 1.01 -9.48
N LEU A 112 -11.44 -0.25 -9.93
CA LEU A 112 -10.18 -1.01 -10.01
C LEU A 112 -9.16 -0.35 -10.93
N ARG A 113 -9.60 0.18 -12.08
CA ARG A 113 -8.75 0.95 -13.00
C ARG A 113 -8.18 2.21 -12.35
N GLN A 114 -8.99 2.95 -11.58
CA GLN A 114 -8.52 4.13 -10.84
C GLN A 114 -7.43 3.77 -9.82
N VAL A 115 -7.69 2.76 -8.99
CA VAL A 115 -6.72 2.28 -7.98
C VAL A 115 -5.46 1.73 -8.65
N HIS A 116 -5.58 1.01 -9.76
CA HIS A 116 -4.45 0.52 -10.55
C HIS A 116 -3.59 1.68 -11.05
N MET A 117 -4.19 2.71 -11.66
CA MET A 117 -3.46 3.89 -12.15
C MET A 117 -2.72 4.62 -11.03
N LEU A 118 -3.29 4.71 -9.83
CA LEU A 118 -2.63 5.34 -8.69
C LEU A 118 -1.41 4.53 -8.19
N HIS A 119 -1.52 3.20 -8.16
CA HIS A 119 -0.37 2.34 -7.85
C HIS A 119 0.72 2.45 -8.93
N ASP A 120 0.35 2.38 -10.21
CA ASP A 120 1.30 2.51 -11.33
C ASP A 120 1.98 3.89 -11.30
N SER A 121 1.21 4.95 -11.09
CA SER A 121 1.74 6.31 -11.00
C SER A 121 2.75 6.43 -9.87
N TRP A 122 2.41 5.92 -8.68
CA TRP A 122 3.34 5.95 -7.55
C TRP A 122 4.55 5.05 -7.76
N LEU A 123 4.36 3.75 -7.93
CA LEU A 123 5.42 2.74 -7.85
C LEU A 123 6.29 2.67 -9.11
N LEU A 124 5.86 3.28 -10.23
CA LEU A 124 6.67 3.47 -11.43
C LEU A 124 7.28 4.89 -11.52
N GLY A 125 7.18 5.70 -10.46
CA GLY A 125 7.87 6.98 -10.37
C GLY A 125 7.29 8.10 -11.24
N ARG A 126 5.97 8.05 -11.49
CA ARG A 126 5.24 9.04 -12.30
C ARG A 126 4.36 9.98 -11.47
N SER A 127 4.31 9.79 -10.15
CA SER A 127 3.57 10.65 -9.22
C SER A 127 4.51 11.63 -8.50
N GLN A 128 3.92 12.55 -7.75
CA GLN A 128 4.64 13.47 -6.86
C GLN A 128 5.06 12.83 -5.52
N PHE A 129 4.62 11.61 -5.23
CA PHE A 129 4.88 10.96 -3.94
C PHE A 129 6.29 10.35 -3.91
N PRO A 130 6.96 10.37 -2.75
CA PRO A 130 8.27 9.74 -2.61
C PRO A 130 8.22 8.25 -2.98
N LEU A 131 9.18 7.83 -3.80
CA LEU A 131 9.42 6.42 -4.08
C LEU A 131 10.12 5.76 -2.89
N PRO A 132 9.77 4.50 -2.56
CA PRO A 132 10.62 3.67 -1.71
C PRO A 132 12.02 3.53 -2.34
N PRO A 133 13.08 3.31 -1.54
CA PRO A 133 14.44 3.14 -2.05
C PRO A 133 14.54 2.03 -3.11
N ARG A 134 13.69 1.01 -3.01
CA ARG A 134 13.62 -0.11 -3.95
C ARG A 134 12.18 -0.51 -4.21
N VAL A 135 11.87 -0.66 -5.50
CA VAL A 135 10.59 -1.21 -5.96
C VAL A 135 10.87 -2.42 -6.85
N LEU A 136 10.39 -3.59 -6.42
CA LEU A 136 10.43 -4.83 -7.17
C LEU A 136 9.08 -5.05 -7.83
N VAL A 137 8.98 -4.81 -9.14
CA VAL A 137 7.75 -5.07 -9.90
C VAL A 137 7.72 -6.52 -10.35
N ILE A 138 6.60 -7.19 -10.10
CA ILE A 138 6.32 -8.58 -10.47
C ILE A 138 5.02 -8.61 -11.24
N ASP A 139 5.03 -9.26 -12.40
CA ASP A 139 3.83 -9.51 -13.18
C ASP A 139 2.97 -10.56 -12.48
N ALA A 140 1.91 -10.08 -11.84
CA ALA A 140 0.97 -10.89 -11.09
C ALA A 140 -0.29 -11.22 -11.90
N ASN A 141 -0.29 -11.06 -13.23
CA ASN A 141 -1.35 -11.60 -14.09
C ASN A 141 -1.29 -13.13 -14.21
N ARG A 142 -0.12 -13.72 -13.96
CA ARG A 142 0.13 -15.16 -13.94
C ARG A 142 -0.53 -15.84 -12.73
N ASP A 143 -0.52 -17.18 -12.73
CA ASP A 143 -1.04 -17.94 -11.59
C ASP A 143 -0.17 -17.78 -10.34
N CYS A 144 -0.70 -18.19 -9.18
CA CYS A 144 -0.05 -17.97 -7.91
C CYS A 144 1.28 -18.75 -7.74
N ILE A 145 1.42 -19.92 -8.36
CA ILE A 145 2.63 -20.75 -8.31
C ILE A 145 3.75 -20.04 -9.08
N ASP A 146 3.44 -19.54 -10.26
CA ASP A 146 4.38 -18.76 -11.08
C ASP A 146 4.87 -17.51 -10.35
N VAL A 147 3.95 -16.74 -9.75
CA VAL A 147 4.29 -15.54 -8.97
C VAL A 147 5.13 -15.91 -7.74
N GLN A 148 4.79 -17.00 -7.05
CA GLN A 148 5.54 -17.48 -5.89
C GLN A 148 6.97 -17.91 -6.27
N HIS A 149 7.14 -18.60 -7.39
CA HIS A 149 8.46 -18.99 -7.90
C HIS A 149 9.32 -17.77 -8.24
N GLU A 150 8.75 -16.75 -8.87
CA GLU A 150 9.46 -15.52 -9.18
C GLU A 150 9.87 -14.76 -7.91
N LEU A 151 8.95 -14.61 -6.95
CA LEU A 151 9.21 -14.02 -5.64
C LEU A 151 10.37 -14.73 -4.93
N THR A 152 10.28 -16.06 -4.82
CA THR A 152 11.29 -16.87 -4.12
C THR A 152 12.67 -16.75 -4.78
N ARG A 153 12.71 -16.60 -6.11
CA ARG A 153 13.96 -16.40 -6.84
C ARG A 153 14.56 -15.01 -6.62
N ARG A 154 13.75 -13.95 -6.64
CA ARG A 154 14.24 -12.55 -6.67
C ARG A 154 14.40 -11.92 -5.30
N VAL A 155 13.55 -12.26 -4.33
CA VAL A 155 13.54 -11.64 -3.00
C VAL A 155 14.86 -11.81 -2.23
N PRO A 156 15.50 -13.00 -2.18
CA PRO A 156 16.76 -13.17 -1.44
C PRO A 156 17.88 -12.23 -1.91
N ASP A 157 18.01 -12.02 -3.21
CA ASP A 157 19.04 -11.15 -3.77
C ASP A 157 18.77 -9.69 -3.43
N VAL A 158 17.51 -9.27 -3.46
CA VAL A 158 17.10 -7.90 -3.12
C VAL A 158 17.30 -7.62 -1.63
N LEU A 159 17.02 -8.59 -0.76
CA LEU A 159 17.24 -8.48 0.68
C LEU A 159 18.74 -8.46 1.02
N LYS A 160 19.56 -9.31 0.37
CA LYS A 160 21.02 -9.31 0.57
C LYS A 160 21.68 -8.01 0.11
N ALA A 161 21.25 -7.46 -1.01
CA ALA A 161 21.71 -6.15 -1.47
C ALA A 161 21.31 -5.01 -0.53
N GLY A 162 20.32 -5.22 0.36
CA GLY A 162 19.71 -4.21 1.23
C GLY A 162 20.37 -4.06 2.61
N CYS A 163 21.32 -4.93 2.96
CA CYS A 163 22.13 -4.76 4.17
C CYS A 163 23.13 -3.60 3.99
N VAL A 164 22.64 -2.37 4.06
CA VAL A 164 23.50 -1.21 4.33
C VAL A 164 23.80 -1.25 5.83
N PRO A 165 25.06 -1.13 6.28
CA PRO A 165 25.37 -1.11 7.70
C PRO A 165 24.58 0.01 8.36
N ALA A 166 23.84 -0.33 9.43
CA ALA A 166 23.07 0.62 10.20
C ALA A 166 23.98 1.79 10.59
N THR A 167 23.70 2.98 10.07
CA THR A 167 24.34 4.20 10.55
C THR A 167 24.07 4.30 12.06
N PRO A 168 25.10 4.51 12.90
CA PRO A 168 24.89 4.61 14.33
C PRO A 168 23.91 5.76 14.59
N TRP A 169 22.84 5.47 15.31
CA TRP A 169 21.96 6.50 15.86
C TRP A 169 22.79 7.38 16.79
N LEU A 170 23.12 8.60 16.36
CA LEU A 170 23.63 9.66 17.21
C LEU A 170 22.41 10.34 17.84
N GLY A 171 21.97 9.82 18.99
CA GLY A 171 20.97 10.49 19.82
C GLY A 171 21.51 11.84 20.31
N PHE A 172 20.67 12.86 20.21
CA PHE A 172 20.80 14.08 21.01
C PHE A 172 20.21 13.85 22.40
#